data_AF-A0A6M8W2Z4-F1
#
_entry.id   AF-A0A6M8W2Z4-F1
#
_cell.length_a   1.000
_cell.length_b   1.000
_cell.length_c   1.000
_cell.angle_alpha   90.00
_cell.angle_beta   90.00
_cell.angle_gamma   90.00
#
_symmetry.space_group_name_H-M   'P 1'
#
loop_
_entity.id
_entity.type
_entity.pdbx_description
1 polymer ?
#
loop_
_entity_poly.entity_id
_entity_poly.type
_entity_poly.pdbx_seq_one_letter_code
_entity_poly.pdbx_strand_id
1 'polypeptide(L)' 'MNDNPLVSVLQDEDLFIPLIMASVGLVWIVLGTMAGMVKSVARERTRREIAAYIAEGSMTPEQGEKLMKAGKSCGSM' A
#
# COMPACT_ATOMS: atom_id res chain seq x y z
N MET A 1 36.39 -15.85 -26.50
CA MET A 1 35.16 -15.04 -26.50
C MET A 1 34.13 -15.77 -25.68
N ASN A 2 33.60 -15.17 -24.60
CA ASN A 2 32.43 -15.70 -23.91
C ASN A 2 31.21 -15.04 -24.55
N ASP A 3 30.63 -15.71 -25.54
CA ASP A 3 29.39 -15.28 -26.18
C ASP A 3 28.22 -15.65 -25.24
N ASN A 4 28.12 -14.93 -24.12
CA ASN A 4 27.01 -15.06 -23.21
C ASN A 4 25.80 -14.37 -23.85
N PRO A 5 24.74 -15.10 -24.24
CA PRO A 5 23.59 -14.52 -24.94
C PRO A 5 22.84 -13.47 -24.10
N LEU A 6 23.07 -13.45 -22.79
CA LEU A 6 22.56 -12.41 -21.88
C LEU A 6 23.19 -11.04 -22.14
N VAL A 7 24.47 -10.99 -22.51
CA VAL A 7 25.18 -9.73 -22.72
C VAL A 7 24.71 -9.06 -24.00
N SER A 8 24.42 -9.82 -25.05
CA SER A 8 23.85 -9.29 -26.30
C SER A 8 22.45 -8.70 -26.12
N VAL A 9 21.64 -9.29 -25.23
CA VAL A 9 20.28 -8.79 -24.94
C VAL A 9 20.31 -7.52 -24.08
N LEU A 10 21.29 -7.38 -23.18
CA LEU A 10 21.46 -6.19 -22.35
C LEU A 10 22.04 -5.00 -23.10
N GLN A 11 22.76 -5.23 -24.21
CA GLN A 11 23.38 -4.19 -25.03
C GLN A 11 22.43 -3.65 -26.12
N ASP A 12 21.26 -4.25 -26.26
CA ASP A 12 20.21 -3.78 -27.16
C ASP A 12 19.43 -2.62 -26.51
N GLU A 13 19.80 -1.39 -26.87
CA GLU A 13 19.24 -0.17 -26.27
C GLU A 13 17.72 -0.04 -26.49
N ASP A 14 17.21 -0.58 -27.60
CA ASP A 14 15.79 -0.56 -27.96
C ASP A 14 14.95 -1.48 -27.06
N LEU A 15 15.55 -2.53 -26.48
CA LEU A 15 14.89 -3.46 -25.58
C LEU A 15 15.17 -3.13 -24.10
N PHE A 16 16.35 -2.61 -23.78
CA PHE A 16 16.78 -2.36 -22.41
C PHE A 16 15.91 -1.29 -21.71
N ILE A 17 15.65 -0.17 -22.37
CA ILE A 17 14.85 0.94 -21.81
C ILE A 17 13.40 0.51 -21.47
N PRO A 18 12.62 -0.10 -22.39
CA PRO A 18 11.26 -0.52 -22.06
C PRO A 18 11.23 -1.62 -20.99
N LEU A 19 12.23 -2.50 -20.95
CA LEU A 19 12.31 -3.56 -19.93
C LEU A 19 12.48 -2.98 -18.52
N ILE A 20 13.35 -1.99 -18.35
CA ILE A 20 13.54 -1.31 -17.06
C ILE A 20 12.27 -0.55 -16.66
N MET A 21 11.66 0.20 -17.58
CA MET A 21 10.42 0.94 -17.31
C MET A 21 9.27 0.01 -16.90
N ALA A 22 9.12 -1.13 -17.58
CA ALA A 22 8.13 -2.13 -17.24
C ALA A 22 8.38 -2.74 -15.85
N SER A 23 9.63 -3.03 -15.52
CA SER A 23 9.99 -3.57 -14.21
C SER A 23 9.70 -2.59 -13.06
N VAL A 24 10.04 -1.31 -13.23
CA VAL A 24 9.76 -0.25 -12.25
C VAL A 24 8.26 -0.05 -12.09
N GLY A 25 7.53 0.00 -13.21
CA GLY A 25 6.07 0.12 -13.19
C GLY A 25 5.39 -1.05 -12.47
N LEU A 26 5.85 -2.27 -12.72
CA LEU A 26 5.34 -3.46 -12.06
C LEU A 26 5.54 -3.39 -10.54
N VAL A 27 6.75 -3.04 -10.10
CA VAL A 27 7.06 -2.88 -8.67
C VAL A 27 6.17 -1.80 -8.05
N TRP A 28 5.98 -0.67 -8.73
CA TRP A 28 5.13 0.41 -8.25
C TRP A 28 3.67 0.00 -8.05
N ILE A 29 3.11 -0.74 -9.01
CA ILE A 29 1.73 -1.24 -8.94
C ILE A 29 1.56 -2.20 -7.75
N VAL A 30 2.51 -3.12 -7.56
CA VAL A 30 2.47 -4.06 -6.43
C VAL A 30 2.54 -3.32 -5.10
N LEU A 31 3.45 -2.34 -4.96
CA LEU A 31 3.55 -1.55 -3.74
C LEU A 31 2.29 -0.72 -3.48
N GLY A 32 1.73 -0.09 -4.51
CA GLY A 32 0.50 0.70 -4.39
C GLY A 32 -0.71 -0.14 -3.98
N THR A 33 -0.86 -1.33 -4.56
CA THR A 33 -1.94 -2.27 -4.21
C THR A 33 -1.79 -2.82 -2.79
N MET A 34 -0.57 -3.19 -2.38
CA MET A 34 -0.29 -3.63 -1.00
C MET A 34 -0.60 -2.52 0.01
N ALA A 35 -0.16 -1.28 -0.26
CA ALA A 35 -0.43 -0.15 0.63
C ALA A 35 -1.95 0.10 0.79
N GLY A 36 -2.72 0.00 -0.30
CA GLY A 36 -4.18 0.10 -0.26
C GLY A 36 -4.83 -1.01 0.58
N MET A 37 -4.34 -2.24 0.45
CA MET A 37 -4.83 -3.38 1.24
C MET A 37 -4.55 -3.20 2.73
N VAL A 38 -3.31 -2.85 3.10
CA VAL A 38 -2.92 -2.63 4.50
C VAL A 38 -3.76 -1.52 5.13
N LYS A 39 -3.99 -0.42 4.42
CA LYS A 39 -4.84 0.69 4.89
C LYS A 39 -6.28 0.24 5.15
N SER A 40 -6.81 -0.64 4.30
CA SER A 40 -8.17 -1.17 4.44
C SER A 40 -8.29 -2.07 5.68
N VAL A 41 -7.34 -3.00 5.84
CA VAL A 41 -7.29 -3.90 7.00
C VAL A 41 -7.10 -3.12 8.30
N ALA A 42 -6.19 -2.14 8.33
CA ALA A 42 -5.96 -1.30 9.50
C ALA A 42 -7.24 -0.56 9.92
N ARG A 43 -7.99 0.01 8.97
CA ARG A 43 -9.26 0.70 9.25
C ARG A 43 -10.32 -0.23 9.84
N GLU A 44 -10.41 -1.47 9.34
CA GLU A 44 -11.34 -2.46 9.90
C GLU A 44 -10.95 -2.88 11.31
N ARG A 45 -9.64 -3.10 11.55
CA ARG A 45 -9.10 -3.43 12.88
C ARG A 45 -9.39 -2.33 13.88
N THR A 46 -9.05 -1.08 13.56
CA THR A 46 -9.33 0.08 14.43
C THR A 46 -10.82 0.21 14.73
N ARG A 47 -11.72 -0.05 13.77
CA ARG A 47 -13.17 -0.03 14.03
C ARG A 47 -13.62 -1.12 15.01
N ARG A 48 -13.06 -2.32 14.90
CA ARG A 48 -13.35 -3.43 15.83
C ARG A 48 -12.81 -3.15 17.22
N GLU A 49 -11.61 -2.58 17.31
CA GLU A 49 -11.00 -2.18 18.59
C GLU A 49 -11.80 -1.07 19.28
N ILE A 50 -12.22 -0.03 18.56
CA ILE A 50 -13.09 1.01 19.11
C ILE A 50 -14.39 0.40 19.67
N ALA A 51 -15.01 -0.54 18.96
CA ALA A 51 -16.20 -1.22 19.45
C ALA A 51 -15.94 -2.05 20.72
N ALA A 52 -14.79 -2.73 20.81
CA ALA A 52 -14.38 -3.46 22.00
C ALA A 52 -14.16 -2.50 23.19
N TYR A 53 -13.45 -1.39 23.00
CA TYR A 53 -13.21 -0.40 24.07
C TYR A 53 -14.50 0.25 24.59
N ILE A 54 -15.48 0.46 23.70
CA ILE A 54 -16.81 0.92 24.11
C ILE A 54 -17.54 -0.16 24.92
N ALA A 55 -17.49 -1.42 24.49
CA ALA A 55 -18.12 -2.55 25.19
C ALA A 55 -17.47 -2.82 26.57
N GLU A 56 -16.15 -2.65 26.66
CA GLU A 56 -15.39 -2.74 27.91
C GLU A 56 -15.57 -1.50 28.81
N GLY A 57 -16.13 -0.41 28.29
CA GLY A 57 -16.36 0.83 29.01
C GLY A 57 -15.10 1.69 29.22
N SER A 58 -13.99 1.34 28.58
CA SER A 58 -12.73 2.12 28.62
C SER A 58 -12.75 3.34 27.68
N MET A 59 -13.78 3.44 26.83
CA MET A 59 -14.01 4.56 25.91
C MET A 59 -15.50 4.88 25.82
N THR A 60 -15.86 6.17 25.79
CA THR A 60 -17.28 6.54 25.58
C THR A 60 -17.65 6.49 24.09
N PRO A 61 -18.94 6.23 23.76
CA PRO A 61 -19.40 6.23 22.37
C PRO A 61 -19.08 7.53 21.60
N GLU A 62 -19.17 8.69 22.28
CA GLU A 62 -18.89 10.00 21.68
C GLU A 62 -17.41 10.17 21.35
N GLN A 63 -16.52 9.61 22.16
CA GLN A 63 -15.08 9.58 21.89
C GLN A 63 -14.77 8.67 20.69
N GLY A 64 -15.41 7.50 20.63
CA GLY A 64 -15.31 6.59 19.49
C GLY A 64 -15.77 7.23 18.18
N GLU A 65 -16.89 7.95 18.18
CA GLU A 65 -17.40 8.68 17.02
C GLU A 65 -16.40 9.72 16.50
N LYS A 66 -15.78 10.48 17.42
CA LYS A 66 -14.75 11.48 17.08
C LYS A 66 -13.51 10.84 16.47
N LEU A 67 -13.03 9.72 17.02
CA LEU A 67 -11.88 8.98 16.46
C LEU A 67 -12.18 8.45 15.05
N MET A 68 -13.37 7.89 14.83
CA MET A 68 -13.79 7.41 13.52
C MET A 68 -13.92 8.54 12.49
N LYS A 69 -14.29 9.76 12.92
CA LYS A 69 -14.34 10.95 12.07
C LYS A 69 -12.94 11.50 11.74
N ALA A 70 -12.03 11.55 12.73
CA ALA A 70 -10.66 12.02 12.54
C ALA A 70 -9.87 11.19 11.51
N GLY A 71 -10.08 9.87 11.48
CA GLY A 71 -9.45 8.99 10.48
C GLY A 71 -9.94 9.19 9.04
N LYS A 72 -11.05 9.90 8.82
CA LYS A 72 -11.60 10.20 7.48
C LYS A 72 -11.07 11.51 6.90
N SER A 73 -10.76 12.51 7.74
CA SER A 73 -10.33 13.84 7.29
C SER A 73 -8.85 13.92 6.89
N CYS A 74 -8.00 13.01 7.37
CA CYS A 74 -6.55 13.01 7.08
C CYS A 74 -6.18 12.31 5.73
N GLY A 75 -7.12 12.20 4.79
CA GLY A 75 -6.90 11.57 3.48
C GLY A 75 -7.15 12.48 2.28
N SER A 76 -7.48 13.75 2.50
CA SER A 76 -7.68 14.77 1.47
C SER A 76 -6.59 15.83 1.58
N MET A 77 -5.38 15.49 1.14
CA MET A 77 -4.33 16.45 0.83
C MET A 77 -3.55 15.92 -0.35
#